data_AF-A0A7L2HGP1-F1
#
_entry.id   AF-A0A7L2HGP1-F1
#
_cell.length_a   1.000
_cell.length_b   1.000
_cell.length_c   1.000
_cell.angle_alpha   90.00
_cell.angle_beta   90.00
_cell.angle_gamma   90.00
#
_symmetry.space_group_name_H-M   'P 1'
#
loop_
_entity.id
_entity.type
_entity.pdbx_description
1 polymer ?
#
loop_
_entity_poly.entity_id
_entity_poly.type
_entity_poly.pdbx_seq_one_letter_code
_entity_poly.pdbx_strand_id
1 'polypeptide(L)'
;LRCIRINKHQTRDPLLEQACVESNVDFNKLGLPKEMTLWVDPFEVCCRYGEKNRPFTIAHFEGEENPELPQQISYAVDRAALDYHSGISSDEESFYKEPKAIPTVSNPNSVYQ
;
A
#
# COMPACT_ATOMS: atom_id res chain seq x y z
N LEU A 1 -4.24 4.38 -1.68
CA LEU A 1 -5.35 4.85 -2.53
C LEU A 1 -4.92 6.18 -3.11
N ARG A 2 -4.71 6.27 -4.44
CA ARG A 2 -4.36 7.54 -5.09
C ARG A 2 -5.66 8.14 -5.63
N CYS A 3 -5.98 9.36 -5.21
CA CYS A 3 -7.21 10.05 -5.60
C CYS A 3 -6.86 11.28 -6.42
N ILE A 4 -7.54 11.49 -7.55
CA ILE A 4 -7.50 12.72 -8.33
C ILE A 4 -8.90 13.34 -8.25
N ARG A 5 -9.00 14.58 -7.76
CA ARG A 5 -10.30 15.21 -7.50
C ARG A 5 -10.37 16.64 -8.03
N ILE A 6 -11.46 16.90 -8.74
CA ILE A 6 -11.90 18.24 -9.11
C ILE A 6 -13.34 18.44 -8.60
N ASN A 7 -13.60 19.51 -7.84
CA ASN A 7 -14.94 19.93 -7.43
C ASN A 7 -15.01 21.44 -7.18
N LYS A 8 -16.12 21.93 -6.62
CA LYS A 8 -16.32 23.36 -6.32
C LYS A 8 -15.34 23.95 -5.31
N HIS A 9 -14.82 23.13 -4.39
CA HIS A 9 -13.88 23.56 -3.35
C HIS A 9 -12.42 23.45 -3.80
N GLN A 10 -12.16 22.53 -4.73
CA GLN A 10 -10.85 22.24 -5.30
C GLN A 10 -11.02 22.11 -6.81
N THR A 11 -10.97 23.23 -7.52
CA THR A 11 -11.21 23.28 -8.97
C THR A 11 -10.03 22.76 -9.79
N ARG A 12 -8.89 22.54 -9.14
CA ARG A 12 -7.68 22.01 -9.73
C ARG A 12 -7.03 21.01 -8.77
N ASP A 13 -6.71 19.83 -9.30
CA ASP A 13 -5.97 18.82 -8.55
C ASP A 13 -4.47 19.12 -8.65
N PRO A 14 -3.71 19.18 -7.54
CA PRO A 14 -2.29 19.49 -7.57
C PRO A 14 -1.46 18.58 -8.49
N LEU A 15 -1.81 17.29 -8.58
CA LEU A 15 -1.11 16.35 -9.46
C LEU A 15 -1.39 16.67 -10.94
N LEU A 16 -2.63 17.04 -11.26
CA LEU A 16 -2.97 17.48 -12.62
C LEU A 16 -2.35 18.83 -12.96
N GLU A 17 -2.26 19.77 -12.01
CA GLU A 17 -1.56 21.04 -12.21
C GLU A 17 -0.07 20.81 -12.48
N GLN A 18 0.58 19.98 -11.67
CA GLN A 18 1.98 19.63 -11.87
C GLN A 18 2.19 18.96 -13.23
N ALA A 19 1.36 17.99 -13.60
CA ALA A 19 1.44 17.33 -14.90
C ALA A 19 1.24 18.31 -16.06
N CYS A 20 0.35 19.30 -15.92
CA CYS A 20 0.17 20.37 -16.91
C CYS A 20 1.42 21.22 -17.08
N VAL A 21 2.08 21.60 -15.97
CA VAL A 21 3.34 22.37 -16.00
C VAL A 21 4.44 21.56 -16.68
N GLU A 22 4.63 20.30 -16.29
CA GLU A 22 5.66 19.41 -16.83
C GLU A 22 5.45 19.10 -18.31
N SER A 23 4.20 19.06 -18.78
CA SER A 23 3.84 18.78 -20.17
C SER A 23 3.63 20.04 -21.03
N ASN A 24 3.77 21.24 -20.46
CA ASN A 24 3.46 22.52 -21.12
C ASN A 24 2.04 22.57 -21.71
N VAL A 25 1.07 22.02 -20.98
CA VAL A 25 -0.36 22.03 -21.33
C VAL A 25 -1.11 23.00 -20.42
N ASP A 26 -1.94 23.87 -21.00
CA ASP A 26 -2.84 24.71 -20.20
C ASP A 26 -3.94 23.85 -19.58
N PHE A 27 -4.02 23.84 -18.24
CA PHE A 27 -5.03 23.10 -17.47
C PHE A 27 -6.45 23.37 -17.97
N ASN A 28 -6.76 24.61 -18.36
CA ASN A 28 -8.11 24.98 -18.80
C ASN A 28 -8.49 24.35 -20.16
N LYS A 29 -7.50 23.87 -20.92
CA LYS A 29 -7.70 23.18 -22.20
C LYS A 29 -7.89 21.67 -22.06
N LEU A 30 -7.73 21.10 -20.86
CA LEU A 30 -7.93 19.66 -20.64
C LEU A 30 -9.38 19.22 -20.87
N GLY A 31 -10.35 20.14 -20.83
CA GLY A 31 -11.76 19.81 -21.05
C GLY A 31 -12.37 18.92 -19.95
N LEU A 32 -11.78 18.92 -18.76
CA LEU A 32 -12.26 18.07 -17.65
C LEU A 32 -13.61 18.56 -17.11
N PRO A 33 -14.47 17.64 -16.61
CA PRO A 33 -15.70 18.02 -15.94
C PRO A 33 -15.45 18.89 -14.70
N LYS A 34 -16.39 19.79 -14.40
CA LYS A 34 -16.35 20.66 -13.20
C LYS A 34 -16.33 19.88 -11.88
N GLU A 35 -16.90 18.67 -11.89
CA GLU A 35 -16.92 17.77 -10.74
C GLU A 35 -16.55 16.36 -11.22
N MET A 36 -15.37 15.89 -10.84
CA MET A 36 -14.84 14.56 -11.17
C MET A 36 -14.03 14.03 -9.99
N THR A 37 -14.15 12.74 -9.70
CA THR A 37 -13.26 12.05 -8.76
C THR A 37 -12.84 10.73 -9.37
N LEU A 38 -11.53 10.51 -9.48
CA LEU A 38 -10.92 9.26 -9.91
C LEU A 38 -10.22 8.64 -8.70
N TRP A 39 -10.52 7.37 -8.41
CA TRP A 39 -9.79 6.59 -7.42
C TRP A 39 -8.97 5.51 -8.13
N VAL A 40 -7.70 5.46 -7.80
CA VAL A 40 -6.72 4.53 -8.35
C VAL A 40 -6.20 3.69 -7.19
N ASP A 41 -6.70 2.46 -7.13
CA ASP A 41 -6.38 1.46 -6.13
C ASP A 41 -5.74 0.25 -6.81
N PRO A 42 -5.01 -0.60 -6.09
CA PRO A 42 -4.60 -1.89 -6.65
C PRO A 42 -5.82 -2.63 -7.19
N PHE A 43 -5.71 -3.16 -8.41
CA PHE A 43 -6.74 -3.99 -9.07
C PHE A 43 -8.03 -3.28 -9.49
N GLU A 44 -8.28 -2.03 -9.09
CA GLU A 44 -9.45 -1.29 -9.53
C GLU A 44 -9.19 0.21 -9.70
N VAL A 45 -9.71 0.74 -10.80
CA VAL A 45 -9.82 2.18 -11.03
C VAL A 45 -11.29 2.51 -11.19
N CYS A 46 -11.81 3.40 -10.35
CA CYS A 46 -13.18 3.87 -10.44
C CYS A 46 -13.26 5.39 -10.59
N CYS A 47 -14.39 5.86 -11.13
CA CYS A 47 -14.64 7.26 -11.37
C CYS A 47 -16.05 7.66 -10.96
N ARG A 48 -16.21 8.92 -10.62
CA ARG A 48 -17.50 9.57 -10.43
C ARG A 48 -17.48 10.95 -11.05
N TYR A 49 -18.50 11.25 -11.86
CA TYR A 49 -18.80 12.61 -12.32
C TYR A 49 -19.91 13.21 -11.47
N GLY A 50 -19.70 14.39 -10.88
CA GLY A 50 -20.69 15.02 -10.00
C GLY A 50 -20.76 14.40 -8.60
N GLU A 51 -20.81 15.22 -7.55
CA GLU A 51 -20.69 14.73 -6.16
C GLU A 51 -21.85 13.83 -5.70
N LYS A 52 -23.01 13.93 -6.34
CA LYS A 52 -24.23 13.18 -6.01
C LYS A 52 -24.42 11.89 -6.82
N ASN A 53 -23.60 11.66 -7.83
CA ASN A 53 -23.75 10.50 -8.70
C ASN A 53 -23.07 9.27 -8.10
N ARG A 54 -23.48 8.09 -8.58
CA ARG A 54 -22.84 6.83 -8.18
C ARG A 54 -21.48 6.70 -8.89
N PRO A 55 -20.44 6.19 -8.22
CA PRO A 55 -19.20 5.83 -8.89
C PRO A 55 -19.42 4.65 -9.84
N PHE A 56 -18.55 4.52 -10.83
CA PHE A 56 -18.52 3.42 -11.79
C PHE A 56 -17.06 2.97 -12.01
N THR A 57 -16.88 1.69 -12.31
CA THR A 57 -15.56 1.12 -12.61
C THR A 57 -15.13 1.54 -14.02
N ILE A 58 -13.91 2.07 -14.13
CA ILE A 58 -13.25 2.37 -15.41
C ILE A 58 -12.43 1.17 -15.86
N ALA A 59 -11.66 0.59 -14.93
CA ALA A 59 -10.81 -0.55 -15.19
C ALA A 59 -10.78 -1.44 -13.96
N HIS A 60 -10.82 -2.75 -14.19
CA HIS A 60 -10.60 -3.77 -13.20
C HIS A 60 -9.49 -4.68 -13.71
N PHE A 61 -8.53 -4.98 -12.84
CA PHE A 61 -7.41 -5.85 -13.15
C PHE A 61 -7.51 -7.04 -12.21
N GLU A 62 -7.58 -8.22 -12.79
CA GLU A 62 -7.47 -9.45 -11.99
C GLU A 62 -6.09 -9.46 -11.35
N GLY A 63 -6.04 -9.71 -10.04
CA GLY A 63 -4.77 -10.00 -9.40
C GLY A 63 -4.25 -11.33 -9.94
N GLU A 64 -2.96 -11.41 -10.25
CA GLU A 64 -2.33 -12.71 -10.39
C GLU A 64 -2.39 -13.38 -9.02
N GLU A 65 -3.34 -14.31 -8.85
CA GLU A 65 -3.27 -15.25 -7.75
C GLU A 65 -1.98 -16.04 -7.94
N ASN A 66 -0.99 -15.82 -7.06
CA ASN A 66 0.19 -16.66 -7.05
C ASN A 66 -0.16 -17.94 -6.28
N PRO A 67 -0.36 -19.08 -6.97
CA PRO A 67 -0.80 -20.32 -6.35
C PRO A 67 0.24 -20.90 -5.37
N GLU A 68 1.48 -20.42 -5.40
CA GLU A 68 2.56 -20.83 -4.50
C GLU A 68 2.57 -20.02 -3.19
N LEU A 69 1.91 -18.85 -3.12
CA LEU A 69 1.88 -18.01 -1.91
C LEU A 69 1.40 -18.77 -0.66
N PRO A 70 0.31 -19.57 -0.71
CA PRO A 70 -0.13 -20.32 0.46
C PRO A 70 0.95 -21.30 0.96
N GLN A 71 1.68 -21.94 0.03
CA GLN A 71 2.74 -22.89 0.35
C GLN A 71 3.94 -22.18 0.98
N GLN A 72 4.33 -21.02 0.44
CA GLN A 72 5.40 -20.20 0.99
C GLN A 72 5.06 -19.67 2.39
N ILE A 73 3.82 -19.24 2.60
CA ILE A 73 3.33 -18.81 3.93
C ILE A 73 3.38 -19.98 4.92
N SER A 74 2.87 -21.15 4.54
CA SER A 74 2.92 -22.35 5.38
C SER A 74 4.36 -22.70 5.75
N TYR A 75 5.26 -22.75 4.76
CA TYR A 75 6.67 -23.07 4.98
C TYR A 75 7.35 -22.08 5.94
N ALA A 76 7.09 -20.78 5.80
CA ALA A 76 7.65 -19.77 6.69
C ALA A 76 7.12 -19.90 8.13
N VAL A 77 5.83 -20.20 8.29
CA VAL A 77 5.20 -20.47 9.60
C VAL A 77 5.81 -21.71 10.25
N ASP A 78 5.97 -22.80 9.50
CA ASP A 78 6.58 -24.04 9.99
C ASP A 78 8.03 -23.82 10.43
N ARG A 79 8.81 -23.06 9.65
CA ARG A 79 10.20 -22.72 10.01
C ARG A 79 10.27 -21.87 11.27
N ALA A 80 9.41 -20.87 11.43
CA ALA A 80 9.36 -20.04 12.63
C ALA A 80 8.94 -20.84 13.88
N ALA A 81 8.04 -21.83 13.73
CA ALA A 81 7.63 -22.71 14.82
C ALA A 81 8.76 -23.66 15.26
N LEU A 82 9.60 -24.13 14.34
CA LEU A 82 10.76 -24.99 14.67
C LEU A 82 11.80 -24.26 15.51
N ASP A 83 12.03 -22.97 15.23
CA ASP A 83 13.03 -22.16 15.95
C ASP A 83 12.64 -21.89 17.42
N TYR A 84 11.39 -22.13 17.82
CA TYR A 84 10.93 -22.08 19.23
C TYR A 84 11.26 -23.36 20.01
N HIS A 85 11.34 -24.52 19.35
CA HIS A 85 11.49 -25.83 20.02
C HIS A 85 12.95 -26.23 20.28
N SER A 86 13.92 -25.53 19.70
CA SER A 86 15.37 -25.76 19.94
C SER A 86 15.94 -24.99 21.13
N GLY A 87 15.12 -24.22 21.86
CA GLY A 87 15.57 -23.30 22.90
C GLY A 87 15.52 -23.80 24.35
N ILE A 88 15.12 -25.05 24.63
CA ILE A 88 15.08 -25.59 26.00
C ILE A 88 16.20 -26.61 26.17
N SER A 89 17.43 -26.11 26.16
CA SER A 89 18.53 -26.76 26.87
C SER A 89 18.26 -26.58 28.36
N SER A 90 18.11 -27.72 29.04
CA SER A 90 18.10 -27.85 30.50
C SER A 90 19.29 -27.11 31.10
N ASP A 91 19.05 -26.27 32.11
CA ASP A 91 19.92 -26.10 33.29
C ASP A 91 19.16 -25.34 34.39
N GLU A 92 18.99 -26.03 35.51
CA GLU A 92 18.53 -25.49 36.79
C GLU A 92 19.66 -24.67 37.42
N GLU A 93 19.57 -23.33 37.47
CA GLU A 93 19.90 -22.57 38.68
C GLU A 93 19.64 -21.05 38.55
N SER A 94 19.00 -20.53 39.59
CA SER A 94 19.12 -19.16 40.13
C SER A 94 18.43 -17.99 39.39
N PHE A 95 17.68 -17.25 40.21
CA PHE A 95 16.92 -16.04 39.92
C PHE A 95 17.81 -14.87 39.41
N TYR A 96 17.16 -13.83 38.90
CA TYR A 96 17.68 -12.57 38.31
C TYR A 96 17.92 -12.61 36.79
N LYS A 97 16.84 -12.59 36.00
CA LYS A 97 16.93 -12.19 34.57
C LYS A 97 16.78 -10.68 34.46
N GLU A 98 17.89 -9.99 34.24
CA GLU A 98 17.92 -8.61 33.74
C GLU A 98 17.18 -8.55 32.38
N PRO A 99 16.40 -7.50 32.08
CA PRO A 99 15.63 -7.43 30.84
C PRO A 99 16.57 -7.43 29.63
N LYS A 100 16.58 -8.54 28.89
CA LYS A 100 17.33 -8.64 27.63
C LYS A 100 16.67 -7.74 26.59
N ALA A 101 17.46 -6.84 26.02
CA ALA A 101 17.03 -5.95 24.95
C ALA A 101 16.61 -6.74 23.70
N ILE A 102 15.63 -6.20 22.97
CA ILE A 102 15.13 -6.77 21.72
C ILE A 102 16.31 -6.83 20.73
N PRO A 103 16.60 -8.00 20.14
CA PRO A 103 17.65 -8.12 19.13
C PRO A 103 17.31 -7.24 17.94
N THR A 104 18.24 -6.36 17.57
CA THR A 104 18.08 -5.47 16.42
C THR A 104 18.32 -6.28 15.16
N VAL A 105 17.28 -6.50 14.37
CA VAL A 105 17.41 -7.07 13.03
C VAL A 105 17.88 -5.98 12.07
N SER A 106 19.10 -6.15 11.54
CA SER A 106 19.57 -5.37 10.40
C SER A 106 18.95 -5.97 9.14
N ASN A 107 17.98 -5.28 8.55
CA ASN A 107 17.48 -5.62 7.23
C ASN A 107 18.33 -4.88 6.18
N PRO A 108 19.20 -5.57 5.41
CA PRO A 108 20.01 -4.93 4.38
C PRO A 108 19.18 -4.35 3.22
N ASN A 109 17.88 -4.69 3.15
CA ASN A 109 16.93 -4.15 2.17
C ASN A 109 16.01 -3.06 2.76
N SER A 110 16.33 -2.51 3.94
CA SER A 110 15.56 -1.37 4.48
C SER A 110 15.76 -0.14 3.61
N VAL A 111 14.66 0.40 3.08
CA VAL A 111 14.63 1.64 2.28
C VAL A 111 14.62 2.90 3.15
N TYR A 112 14.56 2.72 4.48
CA TYR A 112 14.71 3.79 5.45
C TYR A 112 16.10 3.66 6.07
N GLN A 113 16.96 4.64 5.76
CA GLN A 113 18.23 4.94 6.44
C GLN A 113 18.02 6.07 7.45
#